data_AF-A0A810KV68-F1
#
_entry.id   AF-A0A810KV68-F1
#
_cell.length_a   1.000
_cell.length_b   1.000
_cell.length_c   1.000
_cell.angle_alpha   90.00
_cell.angle_beta   90.00
_cell.angle_gamma   90.00
#
_symmetry.space_group_name_H-M   'P 1'
#
loop_
_entity.id
_entity.type
_entity.pdbx_description
1 polymer ?
#
loop_
_entity_poly.entity_id
_entity_poly.type
_entity_poly.pdbx_seq_one_letter_code
_entity_poly.pdbx_strand_id
1 'polypeptide(L)'
;MQPNPQPPQAGAVLNITTSKPFLAWMMAFTPPRVSLNGQEIKLRWGQNQVPVQPGRYDLQMYVPYLWRIGQAGMPVDVYPGAQVPVFYAAPWWAYMGGAIGHQQVESPGKTVAIAVNVGALALLLLIIICSCAGVLTGN
;
A
#
# COMPACT_ATOMS: atom_id res chain seq x y z
N MET A 1 -50.30 -13.15 6.97
CA MET A 1 -48.89 -13.58 6.88
C MET A 1 -48.07 -12.48 7.54
N GLN A 2 -47.68 -12.64 8.82
CA GLN A 2 -46.76 -11.68 9.47
C GLN A 2 -45.38 -11.79 8.82
N PRO A 3 -44.70 -10.67 8.52
CA PRO A 3 -43.31 -10.72 8.06
C PRO A 3 -42.47 -11.36 9.16
N ASN A 4 -41.75 -12.43 8.83
CA ASN A 4 -40.81 -13.06 9.75
C ASN A 4 -39.74 -12.01 10.15
N PRO A 5 -39.45 -11.80 11.45
CA PRO A 5 -38.37 -10.92 11.87
C PRO A 5 -37.06 -11.45 11.31
N GLN A 6 -36.43 -10.70 10.40
CA GLN A 6 -35.07 -11.03 9.97
C GLN A 6 -34.16 -10.98 11.22
N PRO A 7 -33.33 -12.01 11.47
CA PRO A 7 -32.37 -11.96 12.57
C PRO A 7 -31.49 -10.72 12.39
N PRO A 8 -31.07 -10.06 13.49
CA PRO A 8 -30.17 -8.91 13.41
C PRO A 8 -28.98 -9.31 12.53
N GLN A 9 -28.78 -8.61 11.41
CA GLN A 9 -27.65 -8.86 10.53
C GLN A 9 -26.39 -8.64 11.37
N ALA A 10 -25.74 -9.74 11.78
CA ALA A 10 -24.52 -9.67 12.55
C ALA A 10 -23.50 -8.90 11.70
N GLY A 11 -23.12 -7.70 12.16
CA GLY A 11 -22.14 -6.86 11.47
C GLY A 11 -20.83 -7.62 11.28
N ALA A 12 -20.09 -7.26 10.23
CA ALA A 12 -18.80 -7.86 9.93
C ALA A 12 -17.70 -6.81 9.93
N VAL A 13 -16.45 -7.25 10.04
CA VAL A 13 -15.30 -6.33 10.15
C VAL A 13 -14.22 -6.73 9.16
N LEU A 14 -13.75 -5.75 8.37
CA LEU A 14 -12.53 -5.86 7.59
C LEU A 14 -11.35 -5.41 8.46
N ASN A 15 -10.47 -6.35 8.78
CA ASN A 15 -9.23 -6.10 9.52
C ASN A 15 -8.12 -5.77 8.53
N ILE A 16 -7.97 -4.49 8.20
CA ILE A 16 -7.04 -4.01 7.17
C ILE A 16 -5.72 -3.61 7.80
N THR A 17 -4.66 -4.36 7.52
CA THR A 17 -3.30 -4.04 7.91
C THR A 17 -2.56 -3.41 6.75
N THR A 18 -2.13 -2.16 6.92
CA THR A 18 -1.39 -1.43 5.89
C THR A 18 0.07 -1.27 6.27
N SER A 19 0.96 -1.55 5.33
CA SER A 19 2.41 -1.43 5.51
C SER A 19 3.02 -0.52 4.45
N LYS A 20 4.14 0.10 4.83
CA LYS A 20 4.93 0.97 3.95
C LYS A 20 6.41 0.55 4.00
N PRO A 21 7.17 0.78 2.92
CA PRO A 21 8.61 0.63 2.93
C PRO A 21 9.26 1.50 4.01
N PHE A 22 10.28 0.97 4.71
CA PHE A 22 11.00 1.71 5.75
C PHE A 22 11.65 3.00 5.22
N LEU A 23 12.20 2.97 4.00
CA LEU A 23 12.84 4.14 3.36
C LEU A 23 11.82 5.14 2.79
N ALA A 24 10.53 4.79 2.71
CA ALA A 24 9.49 5.68 2.17
C ALA A 24 8.95 6.64 3.25
N TRP A 25 9.84 7.42 3.87
CA TRP A 25 9.51 8.35 4.95
C TRP A 25 8.46 9.40 4.53
N MET A 26 8.46 9.84 3.27
CA MET A 26 7.45 10.77 2.73
C MET A 26 6.03 10.20 2.76
N MET A 27 5.87 8.87 2.65
CA MET A 27 4.56 8.21 2.75
C MET A 27 4.06 8.18 4.21
N ALA A 28 4.91 8.44 5.21
CA ALA A 28 4.48 8.51 6.60
C ALA A 28 3.40 9.57 6.84
N PHE A 29 3.42 10.65 6.08
CA PHE A 29 2.50 11.77 6.21
C PHE A 29 1.22 11.61 5.36
N THR A 30 1.18 10.62 4.47
CA THR A 30 0.07 10.40 3.55
C THR A 30 -0.51 9.00 3.76
N PRO A 31 -1.51 8.86 4.66
CA PRO A 31 -2.07 7.56 4.95
C PRO A 31 -2.88 7.01 3.75
N PRO A 32 -2.93 5.67 3.59
CA PRO A 32 -3.62 5.04 2.47
C PRO A 32 -5.14 5.23 2.55
N ARG A 33 -5.80 5.03 1.42
CA ARG A 33 -7.25 4.98 1.28
C ARG A 33 -7.66 3.60 0.77
N VAL A 34 -8.83 3.16 1.21
CA VAL A 34 -9.52 2.00 0.64
C VAL A 34 -10.84 2.48 0.04
N SER A 35 -11.13 2.05 -1.17
CA SER A 35 -12.43 2.19 -1.80
C SER A 35 -13.17 0.86 -1.65
N LEU A 36 -14.34 0.90 -1.04
CA LEU A 36 -15.27 -0.23 -0.93
C LEU A 36 -16.40 0.02 -1.94
N ASN A 37 -16.43 -0.72 -3.05
CA ASN A 37 -17.46 -0.52 -4.09
C ASN A 37 -17.58 0.96 -4.56
N GLY A 38 -16.47 1.69 -4.62
CA GLY A 38 -16.44 3.12 -5.01
C GLY A 38 -16.52 4.10 -3.84
N GLN A 39 -16.86 3.66 -2.62
CA GLN A 39 -16.88 4.53 -1.45
C GLN A 39 -15.50 4.57 -0.78
N GLU A 40 -14.87 5.74 -0.81
CA GLU A 40 -13.55 5.91 -0.20
C GLU A 40 -13.59 6.08 1.32
N ILE A 41 -12.74 5.34 2.00
CA ILE A 41 -12.51 5.40 3.44
C ILE A 41 -11.02 5.66 3.67
N LYS A 42 -10.74 6.67 4.50
CA LYS A 42 -9.38 6.99 4.93
C LYS A 42 -8.92 5.99 5.98
N LEU A 43 -7.74 5.42 5.80
CA LEU A 43 -7.11 4.51 6.75
C LEU A 43 -5.98 5.22 7.52
N ARG A 44 -5.36 4.49 8.44
CA ARG A 44 -4.05 4.79 9.03
C ARG A 44 -3.03 3.71 8.63
N TRP A 45 -1.75 4.04 8.70
CA TRP A 45 -0.69 3.03 8.63
C TRP A 45 -0.83 2.02 9.79
N GLY A 46 -0.61 0.73 9.52
CA GLY A 46 -0.82 -0.34 10.49
C GLY A 46 -2.25 -0.89 10.47
N GLN A 47 -2.78 -1.26 11.64
CA GLN A 47 -4.06 -1.95 11.77
C GLN A 47 -5.25 -1.00 11.74
N ASN A 48 -6.25 -1.36 10.93
CA ASN A 48 -7.53 -0.67 10.79
C ASN A 48 -8.67 -1.69 10.90
N GLN A 49 -9.75 -1.29 11.55
CA GLN A 49 -10.98 -2.08 11.61
C GLN A 49 -12.05 -1.27 10.90
N VAL A 50 -12.58 -1.82 9.81
CA VAL A 50 -13.64 -1.18 9.02
C VAL A 50 -14.90 -2.02 9.17
N PRO A 51 -15.91 -1.55 9.95
CA PRO A 51 -17.17 -2.27 10.06
C PRO A 51 -17.93 -2.17 8.73
N VAL A 52 -18.41 -3.31 8.24
CA VAL A 52 -19.14 -3.42 6.98
C VAL A 52 -20.34 -4.34 7.15
N GLN A 53 -21.33 -4.19 6.27
CA GLN A 53 -22.42 -5.15 6.19
C GLN A 53 -21.95 -6.44 5.52
N PRO A 54 -22.52 -7.60 5.83
CA PRO A 54 -22.22 -8.83 5.12
C PRO A 54 -22.54 -8.69 3.62
N GLY A 55 -21.63 -9.15 2.76
CA GLY A 55 -21.76 -9.00 1.31
C GLY A 55 -20.42 -9.11 0.60
N ARG A 56 -20.46 -8.98 -0.72
CA ARG A 56 -19.28 -8.96 -1.59
C ARG A 56 -18.84 -7.53 -1.85
N TYR A 57 -17.55 -7.27 -1.64
CA TYR A 57 -16.93 -5.96 -1.86
C TYR A 57 -15.78 -6.09 -2.85
N ASP A 58 -15.67 -5.13 -3.76
CA ASP A 58 -14.44 -4.88 -4.49
C ASP A 58 -13.60 -3.87 -3.70
N LEU A 59 -12.47 -4.33 -3.17
CA LEU A 59 -11.53 -3.48 -2.45
C LEU A 59 -10.56 -2.88 -3.45
N GLN A 60 -10.39 -1.56 -3.42
CA GLN A 60 -9.31 -0.89 -4.15
C GLN A 60 -8.54 0.00 -3.20
N MET A 61 -7.23 -0.24 -3.05
CA MET A 61 -6.37 0.47 -2.13
C MET A 61 -5.33 1.27 -2.87
N TYR A 62 -5.03 2.46 -2.35
CA TYR A 62 -4.01 3.34 -2.91
C TYR A 62 -3.51 4.34 -1.86
N VAL A 63 -2.35 4.95 -2.11
CA VAL A 63 -1.81 6.04 -1.29
C VAL A 63 -2.04 7.37 -2.01
N PRO A 64 -2.76 8.33 -1.39
CA PRO A 64 -2.94 9.67 -1.94
C PRO A 64 -1.68 10.51 -1.68
N TYR A 65 -0.77 10.53 -2.66
CA TYR A 65 0.40 11.41 -2.64
C TYR A 65 0.21 12.55 -3.66
N LEU A 66 1.22 12.90 -4.47
CA LEU A 66 1.02 13.80 -5.62
C LEU A 66 0.02 13.22 -6.64
N TRP A 67 -0.05 11.89 -6.75
CA TRP A 67 -1.04 11.13 -7.50
C TRP A 67 -1.43 9.86 -6.72
N ARG A 68 -2.31 9.03 -7.28
CA ARG A 68 -2.68 7.73 -6.70
C ARG A 68 -1.55 6.73 -6.90
N ILE A 69 -0.78 6.45 -5.85
CA ILE A 69 0.35 5.51 -5.86
C ILE A 69 -0.08 4.16 -5.30
N GLY A 70 0.53 3.07 -5.78
CA GLY A 70 0.39 1.76 -5.13
C GLY A 70 -1.00 1.17 -5.29
N GLN A 71 -1.67 1.44 -6.41
CA GLN A 71 -3.00 0.90 -6.66
C GLN A 71 -2.97 -0.63 -6.64
N ALA A 72 -3.86 -1.22 -5.86
CA ALA A 72 -4.04 -2.67 -5.75
C ALA A 72 -5.51 -2.95 -5.43
N GLY A 73 -6.10 -3.98 -6.02
CA GLY A 73 -7.48 -4.34 -5.76
C GLY A 73 -7.71 -5.84 -5.66
N MET A 74 -8.72 -6.22 -4.90
CA MET A 74 -9.10 -7.61 -4.70
C MET A 74 -10.58 -7.72 -4.28
N PRO A 75 -11.34 -8.68 -4.84
CA PRO A 75 -12.66 -8.98 -4.33
C PRO A 75 -12.56 -9.65 -2.95
N VAL A 76 -13.47 -9.29 -2.06
CA VAL A 76 -13.59 -9.88 -0.73
C VAL A 76 -15.05 -10.22 -0.43
N ASP A 77 -15.29 -11.46 -0.06
CA ASP A 77 -16.58 -11.93 0.43
C ASP A 77 -16.61 -11.87 1.96
N VAL A 78 -17.61 -11.18 2.50
CA VAL A 78 -17.76 -10.95 3.94
C VAL A 78 -19.05 -11.60 4.44
N TYR A 79 -18.91 -12.59 5.32
CA TYR A 79 -20.05 -13.29 5.92
C TYR A 79 -20.53 -12.62 7.22
N PRO A 80 -21.79 -12.84 7.66
CA PRO A 80 -22.29 -12.30 8.93
C PRO A 80 -21.41 -12.69 10.12
N GLY A 81 -21.03 -11.69 10.95
CA GLY A 81 -20.14 -11.88 12.09
C GLY A 81 -18.68 -12.20 11.75
N ALA A 82 -18.30 -12.19 10.48
CA ALA A 82 -16.94 -12.51 10.07
C ALA A 82 -15.96 -11.37 10.36
N GLN A 83 -14.72 -11.75 10.65
CA GLN A 83 -13.57 -10.86 10.66
C GLN A 83 -12.64 -11.26 9.53
N VAL A 84 -12.58 -10.44 8.47
CA VAL A 84 -11.82 -10.78 7.28
C VAL A 84 -10.50 -10.02 7.28
N PRO A 85 -9.34 -10.71 7.35
CA PRO A 85 -8.05 -10.06 7.29
C PRO A 85 -7.73 -9.62 5.85
N VAL A 86 -7.24 -8.39 5.73
CA VAL A 86 -6.76 -7.82 4.48
C VAL A 86 -5.42 -7.15 4.75
N PHE A 87 -4.42 -7.47 3.97
CA PHE A 87 -3.09 -6.89 4.07
C PHE A 87 -2.81 -6.10 2.80
N TYR A 88 -2.32 -4.88 2.98
CA TYR A 88 -1.91 -4.01 1.90
C TYR A 88 -0.48 -3.53 2.14
N ALA A 89 0.34 -3.58 1.09
CA ALA A 89 1.70 -3.07 1.11
C ALA A 89 1.91 -2.06 -0.01
N ALA A 90 2.29 -0.84 0.37
CA ALA A 90 2.67 0.19 -0.58
C ALA A 90 3.99 -0.17 -1.29
N PRO A 91 4.16 0.22 -2.56
CA PRO A 91 5.37 -0.05 -3.34
C PRO A 91 6.57 0.77 -2.87
N TRP A 92 7.77 0.28 -3.18
CA TRP A 92 9.01 1.04 -3.02
C TRP A 92 9.18 2.17 -4.05
N TRP A 93 8.42 2.14 -5.14
CA TRP A 93 8.53 3.09 -6.24
C TRP A 93 7.16 3.65 -6.63
N ALA A 94 7.07 4.96 -6.85
CA ALA A 94 5.80 5.67 -7.05
C ALA A 94 5.01 5.27 -8.30
N TYR A 95 5.68 4.64 -9.27
CA TYR A 95 5.08 4.20 -10.54
C TYR A 95 4.67 2.72 -10.54
N MET A 96 4.82 2.02 -9.41
CA MET A 96 4.42 0.62 -9.29
C MET A 96 3.06 0.48 -8.61
N GLY A 97 2.37 -0.63 -8.90
CA GLY A 97 1.20 -1.07 -8.15
C GLY A 97 1.58 -1.48 -6.73
N GLY A 98 0.60 -1.46 -5.83
CA GLY A 98 0.74 -2.00 -4.48
C GLY A 98 0.55 -3.52 -4.49
N ALA A 99 0.71 -4.16 -3.33
CA ALA A 99 0.30 -5.54 -3.14
C ALA A 99 -0.88 -5.59 -2.16
N ILE A 100 -1.84 -6.47 -2.41
CA ILE A 100 -3.00 -6.71 -1.55
C ILE A 100 -3.26 -8.22 -1.45
N GLY A 101 -3.69 -8.70 -0.29
CA GLY A 101 -4.06 -10.10 -0.10
C GLY A 101 -4.67 -10.40 1.27
N HIS A 102 -5.13 -11.64 1.47
CA HIS A 102 -5.62 -12.13 2.77
C HIS A 102 -4.51 -12.57 3.73
N GLN A 103 -3.28 -12.65 3.23
CA GLN A 103 -2.07 -12.91 4.01
C GLN A 103 -1.12 -11.73 3.89
N GLN A 104 -0.15 -11.64 4.79
CA GLN A 104 0.85 -10.59 4.75
C GLN A 104 1.58 -10.60 3.40
N VAL A 105 1.51 -9.46 2.69
CA VAL A 105 2.14 -9.26 1.38
C VAL A 105 3.39 -8.40 1.51
N GLU A 106 4.40 -8.70 0.71
CA GLU A 106 5.61 -7.88 0.64
C GLU A 106 5.42 -6.64 -0.24
N SER A 107 6.04 -5.52 0.14
CA SER A 107 6.07 -4.31 -0.69
C SER A 107 6.80 -4.57 -2.02
N PRO A 108 6.13 -4.39 -3.17
CA PRO A 108 6.76 -4.60 -4.48
C PRO A 108 7.83 -3.54 -4.78
N GLY A 109 8.79 -3.90 -5.64
CA GLY A 109 9.81 -2.97 -6.16
C GLY A 109 11.07 -2.81 -5.31
N LYS A 110 11.24 -3.57 -4.22
CA LYS A 110 12.40 -3.50 -3.33
C LYS A 110 13.73 -3.64 -4.09
N THR A 111 13.85 -4.65 -4.95
CA THR A 111 15.08 -4.92 -5.72
C THR A 111 15.40 -3.79 -6.70
N VAL A 112 14.38 -3.27 -7.40
CA VAL A 112 14.55 -2.16 -8.34
C VAL A 112 14.99 -0.90 -7.60
N ALA A 113 14.36 -0.59 -6.47
CA ALA A 113 14.73 0.56 -5.66
C ALA A 113 16.19 0.46 -5.18
N ILE A 114 16.63 -0.70 -4.68
CA ILE A 114 18.02 -0.89 -4.26
C ILE A 114 18.97 -0.72 -5.44
N ALA A 115 18.69 -1.35 -6.59
CA ALA A 115 19.55 -1.28 -7.77
C ALA A 115 19.72 0.15 -8.29
N VAL A 116 18.62 0.92 -8.36
CA VAL A 116 18.65 2.33 -8.81
C VAL A 116 19.47 3.19 -7.85
N ASN A 117 19.26 3.05 -6.53
CA ASN A 117 19.97 3.85 -5.55
C ASN A 117 21.48 3.52 -5.52
N VAL A 118 21.85 2.24 -5.55
CA VAL A 118 23.26 1.80 -5.58
C VAL A 118 23.93 2.22 -6.89
N GLY A 119 23.25 2.04 -8.03
CA GLY A 119 23.77 2.45 -9.34
C GLY A 119 23.99 3.96 -9.45
N ALA A 120 23.05 4.78 -8.96
CA ALA A 120 23.18 6.23 -8.93
C ALA A 120 24.35 6.68 -8.03
N LEU A 121 24.51 6.06 -6.86
CA LEU A 121 25.62 6.36 -5.96
C LEU A 121 26.98 5.98 -6.59
N ALA A 122 27.07 4.80 -7.21
CA ALA A 122 28.28 4.37 -7.90
C ALA A 122 28.65 5.33 -9.04
N LEU A 123 27.68 5.75 -9.85
CA LEU A 123 27.88 6.72 -10.93
C LEU A 123 28.35 8.07 -10.39
N LEU A 124 27.73 8.58 -9.33
CA LEU A 124 28.10 9.83 -8.69
C LEU A 124 29.54 9.80 -8.15
N LEU A 125 29.94 8.70 -7.49
CA LEU A 125 31.32 8.51 -7.04
C LEU A 125 32.30 8.47 -8.22
N LEU A 126 31.93 7.82 -9.32
CA LEU A 126 32.74 7.76 -10.54
C LEU A 126 32.96 9.15 -11.13
N ILE A 127 31.91 9.97 -11.20
CA ILE A 127 31.98 11.37 -11.65
C ILE A 127 32.90 12.19 -10.75
N ILE A 128 32.78 12.05 -9.42
CA ILE A 128 33.65 12.76 -8.46
C ILE A 128 35.11 12.35 -8.64
N ILE A 129 35.38 11.04 -8.75
CA ILE A 129 36.74 10.52 -8.94
C ILE A 129 37.34 11.02 -10.27
N CYS A 130 36.59 10.97 -11.37
CA CYS A 130 37.03 11.50 -12.66
C CYS A 130 37.29 13.01 -12.61
N SER A 131 36.44 13.76 -11.91
CA SER A 131 36.58 15.22 -11.77
C SER A 131 37.80 15.58 -10.91
N CYS A 132 38.04 14.87 -9.81
CA CYS A 132 39.22 15.08 -8.96
C CYS A 132 40.51 14.64 -9.66
N ALA A 133 40.50 13.55 -10.44
CA ALA A 133 41.66 13.11 -11.22
C ALA A 133 42.03 14.14 -12.29
N GLY A 134 41.05 14.70 -13.01
CA GLY A 134 41.28 15.74 -14.01
C GLY A 134 41.83 17.05 -13.42
N VAL A 135 41.45 17.41 -12.19
CA VAL A 135 41.99 18.57 -11.47
C VAL A 135 43.41 18.33 -10.95
N LEU A 136 43.77 17.09 -10.60
CA LEU A 136 45.11 16.73 -10.12
C LEU A 136 46.16 16.56 -11.24
N THR A 137 45.74 16.23 -12.47
CA THR A 137 46.63 16.11 -13.64
C THR A 137 46.69 17.37 -14.51
N GLY A 138 45.93 18.42 -14.15
CA GLY A 138 45.84 19.68 -14.87
C GLY A 138 46.46 20.85 -14.12
N ASN A 139 47.77 20.78 -13.85
CA ASN A 139 48.66 21.95 -13.75
C ASN A 139 50.12 21.52 -13.89
#